data_AF-A0A4R3AHY7-F1
#
_entry.id   AF-A0A4R3AHY7-F1
#
_cell.length_a   1.000
_cell.length_b   1.000
_cell.length_c   1.000
_cell.angle_alpha   90.00
_cell.angle_beta   90.00
_cell.angle_gamma   90.00
#
_symmetry.space_group_name_H-M   'P 1'
#
loop_
_entity.id
_entity.type
_entity.pdbx_description
1 polymer ?
#
loop_
_entity_poly.entity_id
_entity_poly.type
_entity_poly.pdbx_seq_one_letter_code
_entity_poly.pdbx_strand_id
1 'polypeptide(L)'
;MDKRKEYRSLTKIRLSAIRIFVMTAVAVLFSIAGVFAQDDFPATSNRLVNDYTNTLSPTQVQQLEQKLLAFEDSTSIQIAVVLMNSTGSYDISDYAVRLAQKWGVGNKKYNTGILLLAAIGDRAVTIQTGYGIEGAVPDAIAHRIIENEIKPAFRAQDYFSGVNKATDALISYTKGEYKADPKQPQGKGGTSKMLIVIVIVIIVIAVISRKGGNGGNGGGKVMNGTGTSDLFWWTLLNTLGRGGSGGGGFGGGGDSGGFGGFGGGGFGGGGASGRW
;
A
#
# COMPACT_ATOMS: atom_id res chain seq x y z
N MET A 1 -48.72 -45.41 51.38
CA MET A 1 -47.68 -45.03 50.40
C MET A 1 -47.23 -43.62 50.74
N ASP A 2 -45.94 -43.41 51.04
CA ASP A 2 -45.42 -42.18 51.65
C ASP A 2 -45.24 -41.06 50.60
N LYS A 3 -46.20 -40.12 50.55
CA LYS A 3 -46.18 -38.96 49.64
C LYS A 3 -44.91 -38.12 49.73
N ARG A 4 -44.16 -38.20 50.84
CA ARG A 4 -42.86 -37.49 50.98
C ARG A 4 -41.73 -38.15 50.18
N LYS A 5 -41.75 -39.47 49.99
CA LYS A 5 -40.76 -40.17 49.13
C LYS A 5 -41.01 -39.87 47.66
N GLU A 6 -42.26 -39.81 47.25
CA GLU A 6 -42.67 -39.45 45.89
C GLU A 6 -42.30 -38.01 45.54
N TYR A 7 -42.58 -37.04 46.43
CA TYR A 7 -42.19 -35.64 46.24
C TYR A 7 -40.67 -35.44 46.16
N ARG A 8 -39.89 -36.17 46.98
CA ARG A 8 -38.42 -36.16 46.93
C ARG A 8 -37.86 -36.79 45.65
N SER A 9 -38.55 -37.78 45.07
CA SER A 9 -38.18 -38.38 43.79
C SER A 9 -38.41 -37.40 42.63
N LEU A 10 -39.59 -36.77 42.60
CA LEU A 10 -39.97 -35.79 41.58
C LEU A 10 -39.08 -34.53 41.60
N THR A 11 -38.67 -34.05 42.78
CA THR A 11 -37.74 -32.92 42.90
C THR A 11 -36.33 -33.27 42.41
N LYS A 12 -35.83 -34.50 42.63
CA LYS A 12 -34.54 -34.96 42.10
C LYS A 12 -34.54 -35.10 40.58
N ILE A 13 -35.63 -35.60 40.00
CA ILE A 13 -35.80 -35.71 38.54
C ILE A 13 -35.85 -34.32 37.90
N ARG A 14 -36.57 -33.38 38.50
CA ARG A 14 -36.61 -31.98 38.01
C ARG A 14 -35.24 -31.29 38.12
N LEU A 15 -34.51 -31.48 39.22
CA LEU A 15 -33.16 -30.92 39.38
C LEU A 15 -32.16 -31.48 38.36
N SER A 16 -32.22 -32.78 38.08
CA SER A 16 -31.35 -33.42 37.08
C SER A 16 -31.68 -32.98 35.66
N ALA A 17 -32.97 -32.85 35.32
CA ALA A 17 -33.40 -32.30 34.03
C ALA A 17 -32.94 -30.84 33.82
N ILE A 18 -33.04 -29.99 34.85
CA ILE A 18 -32.56 -28.60 34.80
C ILE A 18 -31.03 -28.57 34.61
N ARG A 19 -30.28 -29.42 35.33
CA ARG A 19 -28.82 -29.50 35.19
C ARG A 19 -28.40 -29.93 33.79
N ILE A 20 -29.07 -30.94 33.23
CA ILE A 20 -28.80 -31.39 31.86
C ILE A 20 -29.10 -30.25 30.89
N PHE A 21 -30.27 -29.61 31.00
CA PHE A 21 -30.64 -28.48 30.13
C PHE A 21 -29.63 -27.33 30.19
N VAL A 22 -29.17 -26.95 31.39
CA VAL A 22 -28.15 -25.91 31.57
C VAL A 22 -26.81 -26.33 30.96
N MET A 23 -26.38 -27.58 31.16
CA MET A 23 -25.13 -28.09 30.57
C MET A 23 -25.20 -28.11 29.04
N THR A 24 -26.34 -28.51 28.45
CA THR A 24 -26.53 -28.49 27.00
C THR A 24 -26.57 -27.06 26.46
N ALA A 25 -27.24 -26.13 27.14
CA ALA A 25 -27.28 -24.73 26.74
C ALA A 25 -25.89 -24.07 26.78
N VAL A 26 -25.08 -24.38 27.79
CA VAL A 26 -23.69 -23.90 27.90
C VAL A 26 -22.82 -24.50 26.78
N ALA A 27 -22.96 -25.79 26.48
CA ALA A 27 -22.21 -26.44 25.39
C ALA A 27 -22.57 -25.85 24.00
N VAL A 28 -23.85 -25.54 23.77
CA VAL A 28 -24.29 -24.86 22.54
C VAL A 28 -23.73 -23.44 22.47
N LEU A 29 -23.79 -22.66 23.55
CA LEU A 29 -23.18 -21.32 23.61
C LEU A 29 -21.67 -21.34 23.34
N PHE A 30 -20.95 -22.33 23.85
CA PHE A 30 -19.52 -22.49 23.60
C PHE A 30 -19.19 -22.89 22.15
N SER A 31 -20.09 -23.62 21.49
CA SER A 31 -19.92 -24.05 20.10
C SER A 31 -20.10 -22.90 19.10
N ILE A 32 -20.94 -21.89 19.44
CA ILE A 32 -21.17 -20.72 18.58
C ILE A 32 -20.02 -19.71 18.68
N ALA A 33 -19.31 -19.66 19.82
CA ALA A 33 -18.20 -18.73 20.04
C ALA A 33 -16.95 -19.04 19.19
N GLY A 34 -16.80 -20.27 18.69
CA GLY A 34 -15.64 -20.70 17.89
C GLY A 34 -15.65 -20.24 16.42
N VAL A 35 -16.74 -19.60 15.94
CA VAL A 35 -16.92 -19.26 14.52
C VAL A 35 -16.42 -17.84 14.16
N PHE A 36 -16.08 -17.01 15.15
CA PHE A 36 -15.76 -15.59 14.93
C PHE A 36 -14.28 -15.24 14.83
N ALA A 37 -13.39 -16.21 14.65
CA ALA A 37 -11.94 -15.97 14.63
C ALA A 37 -11.22 -16.58 13.41
N GLN A 38 -11.83 -16.48 12.22
CA GLN A 38 -11.08 -16.70 10.99
C GLN A 38 -10.36 -15.41 10.64
N ASP A 39 -9.03 -15.40 10.83
CA ASP A 39 -8.18 -14.30 10.42
C ASP A 39 -8.03 -14.35 8.89
N ASP A 40 -8.60 -13.38 8.19
CA ASP A 40 -8.63 -13.32 6.71
C ASP A 40 -7.25 -13.09 6.07
N PHE A 41 -6.23 -12.86 6.90
CA PHE A 41 -4.86 -12.57 6.47
C PHE A 41 -3.89 -13.67 6.93
N PRO A 42 -2.91 -14.05 6.08
CA PRO A 42 -1.86 -14.97 6.50
C PRO A 42 -1.11 -14.45 7.74
N ALA A 43 -0.57 -15.39 8.51
CA ALA A 43 0.30 -15.07 9.64
C ALA A 43 1.52 -14.25 9.15
N THR A 44 2.05 -13.40 10.03
CA THR A 44 3.24 -12.61 9.73
C THR A 44 4.39 -13.52 9.34
N SER A 45 4.98 -13.23 8.17
CA SER A 45 6.07 -14.03 7.63
C SER A 45 7.43 -13.52 8.10
N ASN A 46 8.37 -14.44 8.22
CA ASN A 46 9.80 -14.14 8.41
C ASN A 46 10.55 -14.20 7.07
N ARG A 47 9.87 -13.85 5.97
CA ARG A 47 10.44 -13.82 4.62
C ARG A 47 9.89 -12.64 3.84
N LEU A 48 10.72 -12.09 2.95
CA LEU A 48 10.32 -11.04 2.03
C LEU A 48 9.49 -11.60 0.87
N VAL A 49 9.73 -12.85 0.44
CA VAL A 49 9.00 -13.48 -0.68
C VAL A 49 8.11 -14.61 -0.18
N ASN A 50 6.80 -14.44 -0.34
CA ASN A 50 5.77 -15.36 0.12
C ASN A 50 4.90 -15.82 -1.06
N ASP A 51 5.18 -17.01 -1.59
CA ASP A 51 4.38 -17.63 -2.64
C ASP A 51 3.47 -18.73 -2.06
N TYR A 52 2.18 -18.42 -1.93
CA TYR A 52 1.14 -19.36 -1.50
C TYR A 52 0.48 -20.11 -2.66
N THR A 53 0.93 -19.88 -3.89
CA THR A 53 0.37 -20.47 -5.11
C THR A 53 1.26 -21.55 -5.71
N ASN A 54 2.52 -21.63 -5.30
CA ASN A 54 3.57 -22.46 -5.91
C ASN A 54 3.70 -22.18 -7.42
N THR A 55 3.50 -20.92 -7.84
CA THR A 55 3.69 -20.49 -9.23
C THR A 55 5.16 -20.23 -9.53
N LEU A 56 5.97 -19.99 -8.50
CA LEU A 56 7.42 -19.85 -8.60
C LEU A 56 8.10 -21.15 -8.16
N SER A 57 9.18 -21.50 -8.85
CA SER A 57 10.04 -22.61 -8.40
C SER A 57 10.78 -22.25 -7.11
N PRO A 58 11.22 -23.23 -6.30
CA PRO A 58 11.99 -22.96 -5.08
C PRO A 58 13.25 -22.12 -5.34
N THR A 59 13.93 -22.36 -6.47
CA THR A 59 15.11 -21.58 -6.88
C THR A 59 14.76 -20.14 -7.22
N GLN A 60 13.63 -19.91 -7.90
CA GLN A 60 13.14 -18.56 -8.22
C GLN A 60 12.77 -17.78 -6.96
N VAL A 61 12.09 -18.44 -6.02
CA VAL A 61 11.75 -17.87 -4.71
C VAL A 61 13.02 -17.48 -3.96
N GLN A 62 14.04 -18.35 -3.94
CA GLN A 62 15.31 -18.08 -3.28
C GLN A 62 16.09 -16.93 -3.95
N GLN A 63 16.09 -16.87 -5.28
CA GLN A 63 16.74 -15.78 -6.03
C GLN A 63 16.11 -14.42 -5.71
N LEU A 64 14.78 -14.34 -5.68
CA LEU A 64 14.08 -13.11 -5.28
C LEU A 64 14.37 -12.77 -3.83
N GLU A 65 14.32 -13.75 -2.92
CA GLU A 65 14.59 -13.52 -1.49
C GLU A 65 15.99 -12.93 -1.28
N GLN A 66 17.02 -13.54 -1.86
CA GLN A 66 18.40 -13.07 -1.72
C GLN A 66 18.59 -11.65 -2.28
N LYS A 67 17.96 -11.36 -3.42
CA LYS A 67 18.00 -10.02 -4.02
C LYS A 67 17.37 -8.97 -3.09
N LEU A 68 16.19 -9.28 -2.55
CA LEU A 68 15.45 -8.33 -1.70
C LEU A 68 16.11 -8.16 -0.33
N LEU A 69 16.70 -9.22 0.23
CA LEU A 69 17.51 -9.15 1.45
C LEU A 69 18.73 -8.27 1.26
N ALA A 70 19.51 -8.49 0.20
CA ALA A 70 20.69 -7.66 -0.08
C ALA A 70 20.33 -6.18 -0.29
N PHE A 71 19.17 -5.90 -0.88
CA PHE A 71 18.67 -4.55 -1.01
C PHE A 71 18.27 -3.93 0.34
N GLU A 72 17.56 -4.69 1.18
CA GLU A 72 17.16 -4.29 2.52
C GLU A 72 18.36 -3.98 3.40
N ASP A 73 19.37 -4.86 3.41
CA ASP A 73 20.63 -4.68 4.14
C ASP A 73 21.35 -3.37 3.75
N SER A 74 21.28 -3.00 2.46
CA SER A 74 22.00 -1.84 1.93
C SER A 74 21.26 -0.50 2.06
N THR A 75 19.94 -0.51 2.24
CA THR A 75 19.11 0.71 2.16
C THR A 75 18.13 0.90 3.32
N SER A 76 17.90 -0.14 4.13
CA SER A 76 16.82 -0.21 5.12
C SER A 76 15.42 -0.01 4.50
N ILE A 77 15.26 -0.29 3.21
CA ILE A 77 13.98 -0.31 2.49
C ILE A 77 13.55 -1.76 2.33
N GLN A 78 12.33 -2.08 2.78
CA GLN A 78 11.78 -3.43 2.72
C GLN A 78 10.81 -3.55 1.56
N ILE A 79 11.07 -4.49 0.64
CA ILE A 79 10.15 -4.86 -0.42
C ILE A 79 9.63 -6.26 -0.12
N ALA A 80 8.35 -6.38 0.23
CA ALA A 80 7.67 -7.64 0.42
C ALA A 80 6.92 -8.04 -0.85
N VAL A 81 7.01 -9.31 -1.23
CA VAL A 81 6.35 -9.91 -2.38
C VAL A 81 5.41 -11.00 -1.88
N VAL A 82 4.14 -10.94 -2.27
CA VAL A 82 3.10 -11.90 -1.90
C VAL A 82 2.39 -12.39 -3.16
N LEU A 83 2.45 -13.69 -3.41
CA LEU A 83 1.65 -14.35 -4.45
C LEU A 83 0.62 -15.22 -3.75
N MET A 84 -0.65 -14.99 -4.06
CA MET A 84 -1.76 -15.73 -3.46
C MET A 84 -2.85 -16.02 -4.49
N ASN A 85 -3.73 -16.98 -4.18
CA ASN A 85 -4.76 -17.36 -5.14
C ASN A 85 -5.84 -16.26 -5.28
N SER A 86 -6.34 -15.71 -4.18
CA SER A 86 -7.41 -14.71 -4.20
C SER A 86 -7.39 -13.85 -2.94
N THR A 87 -7.83 -12.59 -3.04
CA THR A 87 -8.12 -11.72 -1.88
C THR A 87 -9.55 -11.87 -1.37
N GLY A 88 -10.33 -12.82 -1.91
CA GLY A 88 -11.70 -13.08 -1.50
C GLY A 88 -12.62 -11.90 -1.85
N SER A 89 -13.41 -11.44 -0.87
CA SER A 89 -14.31 -10.29 -1.04
C SER A 89 -13.63 -8.93 -0.93
N TYR A 90 -12.34 -8.89 -0.57
CA TYR A 90 -11.61 -7.63 -0.41
C TYR A 90 -11.17 -7.07 -1.76
N ASP A 91 -11.23 -5.74 -1.90
CA ASP A 91 -10.46 -5.06 -2.94
C ASP A 91 -8.97 -5.31 -2.70
N ILE A 92 -8.22 -5.60 -3.76
CA ILE A 92 -6.81 -6.00 -3.67
C ILE A 92 -5.95 -4.90 -3.01
N SER A 93 -6.27 -3.63 -3.24
CA SER A 93 -5.55 -2.50 -2.65
C SER A 93 -5.79 -2.44 -1.14
N ASP A 94 -7.05 -2.54 -0.70
CA ASP A 94 -7.40 -2.56 0.73
C ASP A 94 -6.80 -3.78 1.43
N TYR A 95 -6.87 -4.95 0.79
CA TYR A 95 -6.24 -6.17 1.30
C TYR A 95 -4.73 -5.99 1.49
N ALA A 96 -4.05 -5.45 0.48
CA ALA A 96 -2.61 -5.23 0.53
C ALA A 96 -2.21 -4.21 1.61
N VAL A 97 -2.94 -3.10 1.77
CA VAL A 97 -2.66 -2.12 2.84
C VAL A 97 -2.78 -2.77 4.22
N ARG A 98 -3.88 -3.51 4.46
CA ARG A 98 -4.10 -4.20 5.73
C ARG A 98 -3.06 -5.28 6.00
N LEU A 99 -2.70 -6.03 4.97
CA LEU A 99 -1.64 -7.04 5.07
C LEU A 99 -0.30 -6.39 5.41
N ALA A 100 0.06 -5.31 4.72
CA ALA A 100 1.31 -4.59 4.94
C ALA A 100 1.39 -4.02 6.37
N GLN A 101 0.28 -3.46 6.88
CA GLN A 101 0.17 -2.99 8.25
C GLN A 101 0.22 -4.12 9.28
N LYS A 102 -0.48 -5.24 9.04
CA LYS A 102 -0.49 -6.43 9.92
C LYS A 102 0.91 -7.03 10.02
N TRP A 103 1.59 -7.15 8.90
CA TRP A 103 2.97 -7.65 8.87
C TRP A 103 3.95 -6.60 9.38
N GLY A 104 3.62 -5.31 9.29
CA GLY A 104 4.50 -4.21 9.68
C GLY A 104 5.58 -3.94 8.63
N VAL A 105 5.29 -4.11 7.34
CA VAL A 105 6.31 -4.01 6.28
C VAL A 105 7.02 -2.65 6.30
N GLY A 106 8.35 -2.65 6.26
CA GLY A 106 9.16 -1.42 6.30
C GLY A 106 9.55 -0.98 7.71
N ASN A 107 10.29 0.12 7.78
CA ASN A 107 10.75 0.66 9.07
C ASN A 107 9.66 1.49 9.76
N LYS A 108 9.45 1.31 11.07
CA LYS A 108 8.48 2.09 11.86
C LYS A 108 8.70 3.61 11.89
N LYS A 109 9.96 4.07 11.86
CA LYS A 109 10.30 5.49 11.93
C LYS A 109 10.23 6.15 10.55
N TYR A 110 10.67 5.44 9.53
CA TYR A 110 10.87 6.00 8.19
C TYR A 110 9.80 5.55 7.18
N ASN A 111 8.94 4.59 7.52
CA ASN A 111 7.88 4.04 6.66
C ASN A 111 8.41 3.58 5.29
N THR A 112 9.57 2.93 5.29
CA THR A 112 10.32 2.49 4.10
C THR A 112 9.87 1.12 3.59
N GLY A 113 8.56 0.90 3.53
CA GLY A 113 7.96 -0.37 3.11
C GLY A 113 7.37 -0.31 1.70
N ILE A 114 7.50 -1.39 0.94
CA ILE A 114 6.78 -1.62 -0.31
C ILE A 114 6.18 -3.02 -0.25
N LEU A 115 4.91 -3.18 -0.56
CA LEU A 115 4.25 -4.48 -0.72
C LEU A 115 3.80 -4.65 -2.17
N LEU A 116 4.35 -5.64 -2.86
CA LEU A 116 3.84 -6.13 -4.14
C LEU A 116 3.00 -7.37 -3.87
N LEU A 117 1.70 -7.30 -4.16
CA LEU A 117 0.78 -8.42 -4.00
C LEU A 117 0.14 -8.79 -5.33
N ALA A 118 0.22 -10.07 -5.70
CA ALA A 118 -0.44 -10.65 -6.85
C ALA A 118 -1.47 -11.71 -6.42
N ALA A 119 -2.73 -11.46 -6.73
CA ALA A 119 -3.83 -12.40 -6.60
C ALA A 119 -4.02 -13.12 -7.95
N ILE A 120 -3.37 -14.28 -8.10
CA ILE A 120 -3.22 -14.99 -9.38
C ILE A 120 -4.57 -15.46 -9.93
N GLY A 121 -5.42 -16.04 -9.08
CA GLY A 121 -6.76 -16.48 -9.44
C GLY A 121 -7.70 -15.33 -9.78
N ASP A 122 -7.53 -14.18 -9.11
CA ASP A 122 -8.33 -12.97 -9.37
C ASP A 122 -7.82 -12.17 -10.58
N ARG A 123 -6.66 -12.53 -11.14
CA ARG A 123 -5.92 -11.77 -12.17
C ARG A 123 -5.73 -10.30 -11.81
N ALA A 124 -5.39 -10.04 -10.55
CA ALA A 124 -5.20 -8.71 -10.01
C ALA A 124 -3.85 -8.59 -9.31
N VAL A 125 -3.18 -7.45 -9.50
CA VAL A 125 -1.90 -7.12 -8.87
C VAL A 125 -1.95 -5.71 -8.32
N THR A 126 -1.27 -5.49 -7.20
CA THR A 126 -1.11 -4.17 -6.60
C THR A 126 0.31 -3.99 -6.06
N ILE A 127 0.77 -2.75 -6.11
CA ILE A 127 1.97 -2.30 -5.43
C ILE A 127 1.52 -1.21 -4.47
N GLN A 128 1.73 -1.44 -3.17
CA GLN A 128 1.47 -0.47 -2.12
C GLN A 128 2.79 0.07 -1.59
N THR A 129 2.88 1.39 -1.45
CA THR A 129 4.08 2.06 -0.93
C THR A 129 3.78 2.68 0.44
N GLY A 130 4.74 2.58 1.34
CA GLY A 130 4.72 3.28 2.61
C GLY A 130 5.08 4.75 2.43
N TYR A 131 4.68 5.59 3.38
CA TYR A 131 4.83 7.05 3.28
C TYR A 131 6.27 7.52 3.01
N GLY A 132 7.28 6.78 3.47
CA GLY A 132 8.69 7.12 3.24
C GLY A 132 9.17 6.86 1.82
N ILE A 133 8.43 6.06 1.05
CA ILE A 133 8.79 5.63 -0.30
C ILE A 133 8.06 6.44 -1.39
N GLU A 134 6.93 7.07 -1.07
CA GLU A 134 6.10 7.80 -2.05
C GLU A 134 6.87 8.85 -2.86
N GLY A 135 7.92 9.45 -2.30
CA GLY A 135 8.79 10.40 -3.02
C GLY A 135 9.60 9.75 -4.14
N ALA A 136 10.03 8.50 -3.98
CA ALA A 136 10.79 7.75 -4.98
C ALA A 136 9.90 6.91 -5.89
N VAL A 137 8.84 6.31 -5.33
CA VAL A 137 7.88 5.47 -6.05
C VAL A 137 6.46 6.00 -5.77
N PRO A 138 6.04 7.10 -6.43
CA PRO A 138 4.66 7.55 -6.38
C PRO A 138 3.75 6.63 -7.20
N ASP A 139 2.44 6.80 -7.06
CA ASP A 139 1.39 6.01 -7.74
C ASP A 139 1.62 5.88 -9.26
N ALA A 140 2.05 6.97 -9.91
CA ALA A 140 2.31 6.96 -11.34
C ALA A 140 3.47 6.02 -11.75
N ILE A 141 4.48 5.88 -10.89
CA ILE A 141 5.60 4.95 -11.09
C ILE A 141 5.15 3.53 -10.78
N ALA A 142 4.47 3.30 -9.66
CA ALA A 142 3.90 1.99 -9.33
C ALA A 142 3.00 1.47 -10.45
N HIS A 143 2.12 2.33 -10.99
CA HIS A 143 1.23 2.02 -12.10
C HIS A 143 2.03 1.65 -13.36
N ARG A 144 3.07 2.42 -13.70
CA ARG A 144 3.94 2.13 -14.84
C ARG A 144 4.63 0.77 -14.71
N ILE A 145 5.16 0.45 -13.53
CA ILE A 145 5.79 -0.85 -13.27
C ILE A 145 4.78 -1.98 -13.48
N ILE A 146 3.56 -1.81 -12.99
CA ILE A 146 2.48 -2.79 -13.19
C ILE A 146 2.18 -2.96 -14.69
N GLU A 147 1.98 -1.87 -15.44
CA GLU A 147 1.60 -1.94 -16.86
C GLU A 147 2.72 -2.51 -17.75
N ASN A 148 3.98 -2.13 -17.48
CA ASN A 148 5.09 -2.42 -18.38
C ASN A 148 5.84 -3.71 -18.02
N GLU A 149 6.02 -4.00 -16.73
CA GLU A 149 6.83 -5.14 -16.28
C GLU A 149 5.96 -6.33 -15.89
N ILE A 150 4.88 -6.09 -15.15
CA ILE A 150 4.09 -7.17 -14.55
C ILE A 150 3.06 -7.72 -15.53
N LYS A 151 2.13 -6.88 -16.00
CA LYS A 151 0.99 -7.36 -16.79
C LYS A 151 1.38 -8.12 -18.05
N PRO A 152 2.38 -7.69 -18.86
CA PRO A 152 2.75 -8.44 -20.06
C PRO A 152 3.27 -9.83 -19.74
N ALA A 153 4.12 -9.95 -18.72
CA ALA A 153 4.68 -11.23 -18.27
C ALA A 153 3.58 -12.14 -17.69
N PHE A 154 2.68 -11.59 -16.88
CA PHE A 154 1.60 -12.35 -16.25
C PHE A 154 0.56 -12.85 -17.26
N ARG A 155 0.31 -12.10 -18.35
CA ARG A 155 -0.52 -12.59 -19.47
C ARG A 155 0.12 -13.77 -20.19
N ALA A 156 1.45 -13.82 -20.24
CA ALA A 156 2.21 -14.95 -20.77
C ALA A 156 2.43 -16.07 -19.73
N GLN A 157 1.83 -15.96 -18.53
CA GLN A 157 2.03 -16.88 -17.40
C GLN A 157 3.48 -16.97 -16.91
N ASP A 158 4.33 -15.99 -17.25
CA ASP A 158 5.70 -15.87 -16.76
C ASP A 158 5.71 -14.97 -15.49
N TYR A 159 5.21 -15.53 -14.40
CA TYR A 159 5.07 -14.80 -13.14
C TYR A 159 6.43 -14.40 -12.55
N PHE A 160 7.44 -15.27 -12.67
CA PHE A 160 8.79 -14.97 -12.18
C PHE A 160 9.39 -13.76 -12.88
N SER A 161 9.36 -13.71 -14.23
CA SER A 161 9.91 -12.56 -14.94
C SER A 161 9.18 -11.27 -14.56
N GLY A 162 7.85 -11.30 -14.42
CA GLY A 162 7.07 -10.12 -14.06
C GLY A 162 7.46 -9.58 -12.67
N VAL A 163 7.53 -10.45 -11.67
CA VAL A 163 7.92 -10.09 -10.30
C VAL A 163 9.38 -9.65 -10.24
N ASN A 164 10.27 -10.36 -10.93
CA ASN A 164 11.70 -10.05 -10.92
C ASN A 164 11.98 -8.66 -11.52
N LYS A 165 11.41 -8.36 -12.71
CA LYS A 165 11.58 -7.04 -13.35
C LYS A 165 10.92 -5.92 -12.56
N ALA A 166 9.75 -6.17 -11.97
CA ALA A 166 9.08 -5.18 -11.12
C ALA A 166 9.93 -4.82 -9.90
N THR A 167 10.50 -5.83 -9.22
CA THR A 167 11.39 -5.60 -8.08
C THR A 167 12.70 -4.92 -8.49
N ASP A 168 13.27 -5.24 -9.66
CA ASP A 168 14.43 -4.53 -10.20
C ASP A 168 14.12 -3.05 -10.46
N ALA A 169 12.94 -2.75 -11.04
CA ALA A 169 12.50 -1.39 -11.27
C ALA A 169 12.30 -0.63 -9.95
N LEU A 170 11.63 -1.21 -8.96
CA LEU A 170 11.45 -0.61 -7.63
C LEU A 170 12.79 -0.28 -6.97
N ILE A 171 13.76 -1.20 -7.02
CA ILE A 171 15.12 -0.97 -6.52
C ILE A 171 15.79 0.20 -7.25
N SER A 172 15.67 0.27 -8.58
CA SER A 172 16.27 1.34 -9.37
C SER A 172 15.66 2.73 -9.06
N TYR A 173 14.33 2.81 -8.92
CA TYR A 173 13.66 4.06 -8.56
C TYR A 173 14.03 4.54 -7.15
N THR A 174 14.10 3.63 -6.18
CA THR A 174 14.48 3.96 -4.80
C THR A 174 15.94 4.41 -4.67
N LYS A 175 16.84 3.92 -5.52
CA LYS A 175 18.24 4.39 -5.61
C LYS A 175 18.40 5.70 -6.40
N GLY A 176 17.33 6.20 -7.05
CA GLY A 176 17.39 7.37 -7.93
C GLY A 176 18.12 7.11 -9.25
N GLU A 177 18.33 5.85 -9.62
CA GLU A 177 19.03 5.44 -10.84
C GLU A 177 18.13 5.50 -12.07
N TYR A 178 16.81 5.42 -11.89
CA TYR A 178 15.84 5.44 -12.98
C TYR A 178 15.59 6.87 -13.50
N LYS A 179 16.21 7.23 -14.62
CA LYS A 179 15.89 8.44 -15.36
C LYS A 179 14.72 8.16 -16.29
N ALA A 180 13.64 8.93 -16.14
CA ALA A 180 12.40 8.74 -16.89
C ALA A 180 12.66 8.57 -18.39
N ASP A 181 12.17 7.48 -18.98
CA ASP A 181 12.05 7.38 -20.44
C ASP A 181 11.27 8.58 -20.98
N PRO A 182 11.66 9.13 -22.15
CA PRO A 182 10.94 10.24 -22.77
C PRO A 182 9.48 9.84 -22.92
N LYS A 183 8.58 10.64 -22.32
CA LYS A 183 7.13 10.45 -22.39
C LYS A 183 6.76 10.16 -23.85
N GLN A 184 6.38 8.91 -24.16
CA GLN A 184 5.63 8.70 -25.38
C GLN A 184 4.37 9.56 -25.27
N PRO A 185 4.09 10.44 -26.25
CA PRO A 185 2.92 11.28 -26.20
C PRO A 185 1.70 10.37 -26.28
N GLN A 186 1.10 10.08 -25.12
CA GLN A 186 -0.26 9.58 -25.05
C GLN A 186 -1.11 10.60 -25.80
N GLY A 187 -1.66 10.17 -26.93
CA GLY A 187 -2.49 10.99 -27.79
C GLY A 187 -3.60 11.62 -26.97
N LYS A 188 -3.56 12.97 -26.85
CA LYS A 188 -4.65 13.79 -26.34
C LYS A 188 -5.83 13.72 -27.31
N GLY A 189 -6.57 12.61 -27.26
CA GLY A 189 -7.94 12.56 -27.76
C GLY A 189 -8.84 13.30 -26.78
N GLY A 190 -9.15 14.56 -27.07
CA GLY A 190 -10.16 15.29 -26.29
C GLY A 190 -9.97 16.80 -26.09
N THR A 191 -9.11 17.49 -26.85
CA THR A 191 -8.93 18.95 -26.73
C THR A 191 -9.71 19.78 -27.77
N SER A 192 -10.71 19.20 -28.45
CA SER A 192 -11.49 19.92 -29.48
C SER A 192 -12.78 20.56 -28.96
N LYS A 193 -13.28 20.18 -27.77
CA LYS A 193 -14.54 20.76 -27.23
C LYS A 193 -14.32 21.96 -26.31
N MET A 194 -13.16 22.11 -25.65
CA MET A 194 -12.91 23.24 -24.75
C MET A 194 -12.46 24.51 -25.49
N LEU A 195 -11.73 24.38 -26.62
CA LEU A 195 -11.32 25.52 -27.43
C LEU A 195 -12.49 26.18 -28.17
N ILE A 196 -13.49 25.40 -28.61
CA ILE A 196 -14.70 25.94 -29.24
C ILE A 196 -15.50 26.81 -28.26
N VAL A 197 -15.59 26.40 -26.99
CA VAL A 197 -16.29 27.19 -25.95
C VAL A 197 -15.54 28.50 -25.64
N ILE A 198 -14.20 28.48 -25.56
CA ILE A 198 -13.40 29.69 -25.33
C ILE A 198 -13.53 30.68 -26.50
N VAL A 199 -13.50 30.20 -27.75
CA VAL A 199 -13.67 31.05 -28.94
C VAL A 199 -15.07 31.67 -28.99
N ILE A 200 -16.12 30.91 -28.64
CA ILE A 200 -17.50 31.43 -28.60
C ILE A 200 -17.63 32.51 -27.51
N VAL A 201 -17.04 32.32 -26.33
CA VAL A 201 -17.09 33.31 -25.24
C VAL A 201 -16.33 34.60 -25.62
N ILE A 202 -15.17 34.50 -26.26
CA ILE A 202 -14.41 35.68 -26.72
C ILE A 202 -15.19 36.46 -27.80
N ILE A 203 -15.86 35.77 -28.73
CA ILE A 203 -16.67 36.42 -29.77
C ILE A 203 -17.88 37.13 -29.16
N VAL A 204 -18.55 36.52 -28.18
CA VAL A 204 -19.70 37.14 -27.48
C VAL A 204 -19.27 38.38 -26.70
N ILE A 205 -18.15 38.32 -25.98
CA ILE A 205 -17.60 39.48 -25.26
C ILE A 205 -17.20 40.59 -26.25
N ALA A 206 -16.51 40.26 -27.34
CA ALA A 206 -16.08 41.24 -28.34
C ALA A 206 -17.24 41.92 -29.09
N VAL A 207 -18.38 41.24 -29.27
CA VAL A 207 -19.58 41.82 -29.89
C VAL A 207 -20.33 42.74 -28.91
N ILE A 208 -20.33 42.41 -27.62
CA ILE A 208 -20.93 43.27 -26.57
C ILE A 208 -20.07 44.53 -26.35
N SER A 209 -18.74 44.42 -26.41
CA SER A 209 -17.83 45.57 -26.24
C SER A 209 -17.84 46.58 -27.40
N ARG A 210 -18.48 46.29 -28.54
CA ARG A 210 -18.55 47.20 -29.69
C ARG A 210 -19.81 48.09 -29.72
N LYS A 211 -20.72 47.95 -28.76
CA LYS A 211 -21.98 48.72 -28.70
C LYS A 211 -22.17 49.47 -27.39
N GLY A 212 -21.15 50.24 -26.99
CA GLY A 212 -21.20 51.17 -25.86
C GLY A 212 -20.12 52.23 -26.03
N GLY A 213 -20.42 53.28 -26.79
CA GLY A 213 -19.50 54.40 -26.96
C GLY A 213 -19.47 55.34 -25.75
N ASN A 214 -18.37 56.08 -25.68
CA ASN A 214 -18.23 57.42 -25.10
C ASN A 214 -17.79 57.53 -23.62
N GLY A 215 -16.57 58.07 -23.41
CA GLY A 215 -16.26 58.88 -22.22
C GLY A 215 -14.88 58.71 -21.58
N GLY A 216 -13.96 59.65 -21.87
CA GLY A 216 -13.22 60.35 -20.81
C GLY A 216 -11.92 59.75 -20.25
N ASN A 217 -10.78 60.19 -20.79
CA ASN A 217 -9.70 60.94 -20.12
C ASN A 217 -9.42 60.68 -18.60
N GLY A 218 -8.17 60.32 -18.26
CA GLY A 218 -7.59 60.61 -16.93
C GLY A 218 -6.58 59.58 -16.41
N GLY A 219 -5.30 59.98 -16.30
CA GLY A 219 -4.23 59.18 -15.72
C GLY A 219 -4.25 59.10 -14.19
N GLY A 220 -3.29 58.36 -13.63
CA GLY A 220 -3.01 58.39 -12.19
C GLY A 220 -2.29 57.16 -11.65
N LYS A 221 -1.03 57.34 -11.21
CA LYS A 221 -0.24 56.46 -10.34
C LYS A 221 -1.00 56.05 -9.07
N VAL A 222 -0.73 54.85 -8.55
CA VAL A 222 -0.60 54.60 -7.10
C VAL A 222 0.37 53.44 -6.80
N MET A 223 1.04 53.58 -5.66
CA MET A 223 2.26 52.91 -5.16
C MET A 223 1.95 51.84 -4.09
N ASN A 224 2.90 50.94 -3.88
CA ASN A 224 3.33 50.29 -2.62
C ASN A 224 2.44 49.24 -1.91
N GLY A 225 3.08 48.13 -1.52
CA GLY A 225 2.58 47.15 -0.56
C GLY A 225 3.61 46.05 -0.26
N THR A 226 4.53 46.33 0.67
CA THR A 226 5.50 45.45 1.32
C THR A 226 4.84 44.25 2.01
N GLY A 227 5.40 43.02 1.92
CA GLY A 227 4.97 41.91 2.79
C GLY A 227 5.50 40.50 2.43
N THR A 228 6.22 39.90 3.39
CA THR A 228 6.17 38.47 3.79
C THR A 228 7.01 37.36 3.12
N SER A 229 8.07 37.63 2.35
CA SER A 229 8.90 36.54 1.80
C SER A 229 10.03 36.01 2.71
N ASP A 230 10.45 36.74 3.76
CA ASP A 230 11.79 36.51 4.35
C ASP A 230 11.83 35.72 5.67
N LEU A 231 10.70 35.48 6.33
CA LEU A 231 10.65 34.70 7.58
C LEU A 231 10.76 33.19 7.37
N PHE A 232 10.31 32.72 6.20
CA PHE A 232 10.30 31.30 5.85
C PHE A 232 11.71 30.79 5.49
N TRP A 233 12.52 31.63 4.82
CA TRP A 233 13.89 31.26 4.43
C TRP A 233 14.89 31.35 5.59
N TRP A 234 14.66 32.23 6.58
CA TRP A 234 15.55 32.39 7.72
C TRP A 234 15.42 31.29 8.79
N THR A 235 14.26 30.65 8.88
CA THR A 235 14.00 29.52 9.80
C THR A 235 14.48 28.18 9.24
N LEU A 236 14.42 27.99 7.91
CA LEU A 236 14.84 26.75 7.25
C LEU A 236 16.37 26.55 7.23
N LEU A 237 17.14 27.64 7.15
CA LEU A 237 18.60 27.55 6.96
C LEU A 237 19.41 27.41 8.26
N ASN A 238 18.81 27.70 9.43
CA ASN A 238 19.47 27.59 10.73
C ASN A 238 19.24 26.24 11.44
N THR A 239 18.50 25.30 10.83
CA THR A 239 18.31 23.93 11.37
C THR A 239 19.32 22.92 10.81
N LEU A 240 20.22 23.35 9.91
CA LEU A 240 21.22 22.50 9.25
C LEU A 240 22.60 22.45 9.94
N GLY A 241 22.68 22.85 11.21
CA GLY A 241 23.95 22.75 11.95
C GLY A 241 23.72 22.32 13.38
N ARG A 242 24.17 21.09 13.72
CA ARG A 242 24.92 20.72 14.95
C ARG A 242 24.62 19.31 15.49
N GLY A 243 25.68 18.49 15.56
CA GLY A 243 25.81 17.29 16.42
C GLY A 243 25.68 15.96 15.66
N GLY A 244 26.59 14.98 15.70
CA GLY A 244 27.75 14.77 16.54
C GLY A 244 27.78 13.31 17.03
N SER A 245 28.83 12.57 16.65
CA SER A 245 29.41 11.36 17.28
C SER A 245 28.65 10.03 17.28
N GLY A 246 29.37 8.96 16.88
CA GLY A 246 29.04 7.58 17.24
C GLY A 246 29.41 6.56 16.15
N GLY A 247 30.65 6.08 16.16
CA GLY A 247 31.07 4.97 15.28
C GLY A 247 32.25 4.22 15.87
N GLY A 248 31.98 3.02 16.41
CA GLY A 248 32.97 2.06 16.83
C GLY A 248 32.50 0.64 16.52
N GLY A 249 33.45 -0.24 16.22
CA GLY A 249 33.31 -1.69 16.35
C GLY A 249 33.17 -2.48 15.05
N PHE A 250 34.32 -2.97 14.56
CA PHE A 250 34.39 -4.13 13.65
C PHE A 250 34.05 -5.43 14.40
N GLY A 251 33.40 -6.37 13.70
CA GLY A 251 33.27 -7.75 14.17
C GLY A 251 32.49 -8.60 13.16
N GLY A 252 33.20 -9.42 12.40
CA GLY A 252 32.62 -10.36 11.42
C GLY A 252 32.19 -11.68 12.05
N GLY A 253 31.36 -12.40 11.30
CA GLY A 253 30.94 -13.78 11.58
C GLY A 253 29.80 -14.15 10.64
N GLY A 254 30.07 -15.05 9.69
CA GLY A 254 29.12 -15.48 8.69
C GLY A 254 28.12 -16.46 9.25
N ASP A 255 26.85 -16.12 9.12
CA ASP A 255 25.71 -17.02 9.13
C ASP A 255 24.84 -16.61 7.94
N SER A 256 24.25 -17.57 7.24
CA SER A 256 23.32 -17.32 6.15
C SER A 256 22.12 -16.51 6.68
N GLY A 257 22.22 -15.18 6.56
CA GLY A 257 21.29 -14.21 7.13
C GLY A 257 19.89 -14.39 6.57
N GLY A 258 19.00 -14.90 7.41
CA GLY A 258 17.56 -14.88 7.14
C GLY A 258 16.97 -13.51 7.48
N PHE A 259 15.84 -13.17 6.85
CA PHE A 259 15.10 -11.95 7.15
C PHE A 259 14.76 -11.87 8.64
N GLY A 260 15.20 -10.80 9.32
CA GLY A 260 15.02 -10.60 10.75
C GLY A 260 13.60 -10.20 11.20
N GLY A 261 12.67 -10.11 10.25
CA GLY A 261 11.29 -9.69 10.49
C GLY A 261 11.02 -8.24 10.06
N PHE A 262 9.72 -7.93 9.95
CA PHE A 262 9.24 -6.64 9.49
C PHE A 262 9.32 -5.56 10.59
N GLY A 263 9.70 -4.34 10.20
CA GLY A 263 10.10 -3.28 11.14
C GLY A 263 8.98 -2.36 11.65
N GLY A 264 7.74 -2.54 11.20
CA GLY A 264 6.54 -1.79 11.61
C GLY A 264 6.17 -0.54 10.78
N GLY A 265 6.43 -0.51 9.47
CA GLY A 265 6.13 0.65 8.61
C GLY A 265 4.64 0.93 8.37
N GLY A 266 4.30 2.23 8.25
CA GLY A 266 2.94 2.70 7.99
C GLY A 266 2.59 2.84 6.50
N PHE A 267 1.36 2.42 6.14
CA PHE A 267 0.78 2.50 4.80
C PHE A 267 -0.54 3.28 4.83
N GLY A 268 -0.73 4.19 3.88
CA GLY A 268 -1.93 5.02 3.73
C GLY A 268 -2.80 4.71 2.52
N GLY A 269 -2.46 3.69 1.72
CA GLY A 269 -3.09 3.43 0.43
C GLY A 269 -2.42 4.13 -0.76
N GLY A 270 -1.15 4.53 -0.63
CA GLY A 270 -0.33 4.94 -1.76
C GLY A 270 0.06 3.75 -2.65
N GLY A 271 0.23 3.99 -3.94
CA GLY A 271 0.64 2.99 -4.93
C GLY A 271 -0.33 2.83 -6.10
N ALA A 272 -0.39 1.63 -6.68
CA ALA A 272 -1.23 1.38 -7.84
C ALA A 272 -1.70 -0.08 -7.92
N SER A 273 -2.84 -0.30 -8.56
CA SER A 273 -3.43 -1.62 -8.79
C SER A 273 -3.76 -1.82 -10.26
N GLY A 274 -3.79 -3.07 -10.72
CA GLY A 274 -4.10 -3.40 -12.10
C GLY A 274 -4.57 -4.85 -12.27
N ARG A 275 -5.29 -5.09 -13.38
CA ARG A 275 -5.76 -6.43 -13.79
C ARG A 275 -5.13 -6.82 -15.13
N TRP A 276 -4.96 -8.12 -15.39
CA TRP A 276 -4.32 -8.62 -16.63
C TRP A 276 -5.12 -9.67 -17.41
#